data_AF-A0A1H4GMB6-F1
#
_entry.id   AF-A0A1H4GMB6-F1
#
_cell.length_a   1.000
_cell.length_b   1.000
_cell.length_c   1.000
_cell.angle_alpha   90.00
_cell.angle_beta   90.00
_cell.angle_gamma   90.00
#
_symmetry.space_group_name_H-M   'P 1'
#
loop_
_entity.id
_entity.type
_entity.pdbx_description
1 polymer ?
#
loop_
_entity_poly.entity_id
_entity_poly.type
_entity_poly.pdbx_seq_one_letter_code
_entity_poly.pdbx_strand_id
1 'polypeptide(L)' 'MELTDKDVNLKDLEGKINLSQKKMLTLADQYGRDSLHTIQESQALDTLIMEYMRRKRKIS' A
#
# COMPACT_ATOMS: atom_id res chain seq x y z
N MET A 1 -8.27 15.71 21.09
CA MET A 1 -7.78 15.84 19.70
C MET A 1 -8.66 14.93 18.87
N GLU A 2 -9.64 15.49 18.16
CA GLU A 2 -10.47 14.70 17.23
C GLU A 2 -9.65 14.43 15.97
N LEU A 3 -9.40 13.15 15.67
CA LEU A 3 -8.87 12.73 14.39
C LEU A 3 -9.94 12.99 13.35
N THR A 4 -9.62 13.77 12.31
CA THR A 4 -10.58 13.99 11.24
C THR A 4 -10.75 12.69 10.43
N ASP A 5 -11.92 12.45 9.85
CA ASP A 5 -12.17 11.27 8.98
C ASP A 5 -11.12 11.13 7.86
N LYS A 6 -10.49 12.23 7.47
CA LYS A 6 -9.39 12.27 6.49
C LYS A 6 -8.11 11.63 7.04
N ASP A 7 -7.78 11.88 8.31
CA ASP A 7 -6.60 11.34 8.99
C ASP A 7 -6.74 9.83 9.25
N VAL A 8 -7.95 9.40 9.60
CA VAL A 8 -8.28 7.96 9.75
C VAL A 8 -8.03 7.24 8.42
N ASN A 9 -8.47 7.82 7.31
CA ASN A 9 -8.37 7.20 6.00
C ASN A 9 -6.93 7.15 5.44
N LEU A 10 -6.07 8.12 5.78
CA LEU A 10 -4.66 8.06 5.43
C LEU A 10 -3.91 6.99 6.23
N LYS A 11 -4.16 6.89 7.54
CA LYS A 11 -3.57 5.83 8.38
C LYS A 11 -3.98 4.44 7.94
N ASP A 12 -5.24 4.27 7.54
CA ASP A 12 -5.74 3.00 7.01
C ASP A 12 -5.03 2.61 5.71
N LEU A 13 -4.76 3.59 4.83
CA LEU A 13 -3.98 3.37 3.61
C LEU A 13 -2.52 3.03 3.92
N GLU A 14 -1.88 3.70 4.87
CA GLU A 14 -0.53 3.36 5.33
C GLU A 14 -0.47 1.94 5.89
N GLY A 15 -1.47 1.52 6.67
CA GLY A 15 -1.59 0.16 7.17
C GLY A 15 -1.67 -0.87 6.04
N LYS A 16 -2.49 -0.60 5.02
CA LYS A 16 -2.64 -1.46 3.84
C LYS A 16 -1.35 -1.53 3.00
N ILE A 17 -0.67 -0.41 2.80
CA ILE A 17 0.62 -0.33 2.10
C ILE A 17 1.65 -1.19 2.83
N ASN A 18 1.79 -1.02 4.14
CA ASN A 18 2.75 -1.79 4.94
C ASN A 18 2.46 -3.31 4.90
N LEU A 19 1.18 -3.70 4.94
CA LEU A 19 0.79 -5.10 4.84
C LEU A 19 1.11 -5.68 3.46
N SER A 20 0.78 -4.95 2.39
CA SER A 20 1.02 -5.36 1.00
C SER A 20 2.53 -5.44 0.70
N GLN A 21 3.34 -4.51 1.22
CA GLN A 21 4.80 -4.59 1.13
C GLN A 21 5.36 -5.87 1.78
N LYS A 22 4.91 -6.19 3.00
CA LYS A 22 5.35 -7.42 3.68
C LYS A 22 4.97 -8.67 2.86
N LYS A 23 3.74 -8.69 2.35
CA LYS A 23 3.26 -9.80 1.52
C LYS A 23 4.06 -9.94 0.22
N MET A 24 4.35 -8.83 -0.47
CA MET A 24 5.17 -8.83 -1.69
C MET A 24 6.57 -9.39 -1.41
N LEU A 25 7.19 -9.00 -0.30
CA LEU A 25 8.50 -9.53 0.10
C LEU A 25 8.44 -11.03 0.40
N THR A 26 7.42 -11.50 1.14
CA THR A 26 7.22 -12.94 1.36
C THR A 26 7.04 -13.70 0.04
N LEU A 27 6.27 -13.15 -0.90
CA LEU A 27 6.08 -13.78 -2.22
C LEU A 27 7.36 -13.77 -3.04
N ALA A 28 8.16 -12.70 -2.97
CA ALA A 28 9.44 -12.60 -3.64
C ALA A 28 10.44 -13.64 -3.10
N ASP A 29 10.45 -13.85 -1.78
CA ASP A 29 11.30 -14.84 -1.12
C ASP A 29 10.87 -16.27 -1.46
N GLN A 30 9.55 -16.51 -1.58
CA GLN A 30 9.00 -17.85 -1.83
C GLN A 30 9.03 -18.28 -3.30
N TYR A 31 8.69 -17.35 -4.22
CA TYR A 31 8.45 -17.64 -5.63
C TYR A 31 9.43 -16.93 -6.57
N GLY A 32 10.25 -16.02 -6.05
CA GLY A 32 11.12 -15.15 -6.84
C GLY A 32 10.45 -13.81 -7.18
N ARG A 33 11.29 -12.81 -7.47
CA ARG A 33 10.84 -11.44 -7.79
C ARG A 33 10.02 -11.35 -9.06
N ASP A 34 10.37 -12.16 -10.05
CA ASP A 34 9.71 -12.17 -11.36
C ASP A 34 8.53 -13.15 -11.42
N SER A 35 8.16 -13.74 -10.29
CA SER A 35 6.97 -14.60 -10.24
C SER A 35 5.71 -13.77 -10.50
N LEU A 36 4.74 -14.39 -11.17
CA LEU A 36 3.45 -13.74 -11.43
C LEU A 36 2.80 -13.24 -10.12
N HIS A 37 2.94 -13.98 -9.03
CA HIS A 37 2.39 -13.61 -7.72
C HIS A 37 3.04 -12.35 -7.15
N THR A 38 4.37 -12.25 -7.25
CA THR A 38 5.11 -11.09 -6.78
C THR A 38 4.79 -9.85 -7.63
N ILE A 39 4.70 -10.02 -8.96
CA ILE A 39 4.34 -8.93 -9.89
C ILE A 39 2.92 -8.42 -9.59
N GLN A 40 1.95 -9.32 -9.40
CA GLN A 40 0.57 -8.94 -9.08
C GLN A 40 0.48 -8.18 -7.75
N GLU A 41 1.20 -8.63 -6.72
CA GLU A 41 1.23 -7.92 -5.43
C GLU A 41 1.94 -6.56 -5.55
N SER A 42 2.99 -6.44 -6.37
CA SER A 42 3.64 -5.16 -6.67
C SER A 42 2.68 -4.16 -7.32
N GLN A 43 1.86 -4.60 -8.28
CA GLN A 43 0.86 -3.75 -8.94
C GLN A 43 -0.24 -3.29 -7.96
N ALA A 44 -0.65 -4.19 -7.06
CA ALA A 44 -1.61 -3.86 -6.00
C ALA A 44 -1.03 -2.81 -5.04
N LEU A 45 0.24 -2.97 -4.64
CA LEU A 45 0.96 -2.02 -3.81
C LEU A 45 1.07 -0.64 -4.48
N ASP A 46 1.41 -0.58 -5.76
CA ASP A 46 1.47 0.68 -6.52
C ASP A 46 0.13 1.41 -6.53
N THR A 47 -0.97 0.67 -6.67
CA THR A 47 -2.33 1.23 -6.62
C THR A 47 -2.61 1.88 -5.25
N LEU A 48 -2.22 1.22 -4.16
CA LEU A 48 -2.39 1.75 -2.80
C LEU A 48 -1.55 3.01 -2.58
N ILE A 49 -0.29 3.02 -3.05
CA ILE A 49 0.61 4.18 -2.95
C ILE A 49 0.05 5.36 -3.75
N MET A 50 -0.44 5.13 -4.97
CA MET A 50 -1.06 6.17 -5.79
C MET A 50 -2.28 6.79 -5.10
N GLU A 51 -3.16 5.97 -4.52
CA GLU A 51 -4.34 6.46 -3.81
C GLU A 51 -3.97 7.24 -2.54
N TYR A 52 -2.96 6.77 -1.79
CA TYR A 52 -2.42 7.51 -0.65
C TYR A 52 -1.87 8.89 -1.08
N MET A 53 -1.04 8.92 -2.11
CA MET A 53 -0.46 10.16 -2.64
C MET A 53 -1.53 11.13 -3.14
N ARG A 54 -2.56 10.61 -3.82
CA ARG A 54 -3.70 11.40 -4.30
C ARG A 54 -4.46 12.04 -3.15
N ARG A 55 -4.70 11.31 -2.07
CA ARG A 55 -5.42 11.84 -0.89
C ARG A 55 -4.57 12.82 -0.11
N LYS A 56 -3.29 12.53 0.08
CA LYS A 56 -2.34 13.43 0.72
C LYS A 56 -2.27 14.78 0.00
N ARG A 57 -2.28 14.80 -1.34
CA ARG A 57 -2.34 16.04 -2.15
C ARG A 57 -3.64 16.82 -2.03
N LYS A 58 -4.77 16.19 -1.70
CA LYS A 58 -6.05 16.89 -1.48
C LYS A 58 -6.17 17.52 -0.08
N ILE A 59 -5.26 17.15 0.81
CA ILE A 59 -5.24 17.61 2.21
C ILE A 59 -4.21 18.73 2.40
N SER A 60 -3.11 18.71 1.63
CA SER A 60 -2.14 19.80 1.55
C SER A 60 -2.63 20.98 0.73
#